data_AF-A0A4Q3T3U0-F1
#
_entry.id   AF-A0A4Q3T3U0-F1
#
_cell.length_a   1.000
_cell.length_b   1.000
_cell.length_c   1.000
_cell.angle_alpha   90.00
_cell.angle_beta   90.00
_cell.angle_gamma   90.00
#
_symmetry.space_group_name_H-M   'P 1'
#
loop_
_entity.id
_entity.type
_entity.pdbx_description
1 polymer ?
#
loop_
_entity_poly.entity_id
_entity_poly.type
_entity_poly.pdbx_seq_one_letter_code
_entity_poly.pdbx_strand_id
1 'polypeptide(L)'
;MDELAWQLADSTSEFFMTLPMDTSLANVRTQVRMTYDSRNIYIIVHCYNKLKGPYMVESLRRDFNFVKNDNFLFFIDPFDARTDGFSFGANAAGAQWDGSMYEGSKVDLNWDTKWTSAIQQDEDKWTWEAAIPFKSIRYKKGITEWGINFGRNDLKTTEKSAWAPVPRQFPTAALAYTGTLVWDSAPPAAKSNISLIPYTLGSVTSDRVNNKPTDYKWNIGGDAKIAVTSSLNLDLTVNPDFSQVDVDQRPAQAVVDDLARL
;
A
#
# COMPACT_ATOMS: atom_id res chain seq x y z
N MET A 1 -1.42 17.90 17.15
CA MET A 1 -0.59 17.19 18.16
C MET A 1 -1.15 17.26 19.58
N ASP A 2 -2.32 17.86 19.79
CA ASP A 2 -2.89 18.01 21.15
C ASP A 2 -3.70 16.80 21.63
N GLU A 3 -3.80 15.76 20.80
CA GLU A 3 -4.53 14.55 21.13
C GLU A 3 -3.66 13.62 21.99
N LEU A 4 -4.19 13.17 23.13
CA LEU A 4 -3.49 12.36 24.13
C LEU A 4 -2.84 11.10 23.52
N ALA A 5 -3.48 10.51 22.50
CA ALA A 5 -2.95 9.33 21.80
C ALA A 5 -1.54 9.57 21.25
N TRP A 6 -1.24 10.75 20.67
CA TRP A 6 0.08 11.05 20.11
C TRP A 6 1.14 11.35 21.17
N GLN A 7 0.73 11.78 22.35
CA GLN A 7 1.65 12.01 23.47
C GLN A 7 2.12 10.69 24.08
N LEU A 8 1.26 9.67 24.06
CA LEU A 8 1.55 8.32 24.57
C LEU A 8 2.12 7.38 23.49
N ALA A 9 1.98 7.73 22.22
CA ALA A 9 2.48 6.93 21.10
C ALA A 9 4.00 6.79 21.11
N ASP A 10 4.46 5.57 20.84
CA ASP A 10 5.87 5.28 20.61
C ASP A 10 6.42 6.10 19.45
N SER A 11 7.69 6.49 19.60
CA SER A 11 8.35 7.39 18.67
C SER A 11 9.77 6.98 18.36
N THR A 12 10.19 7.25 17.14
CA THR A 12 11.60 7.16 16.73
C THR A 12 12.03 8.45 16.05
N SER A 13 13.30 8.81 16.20
CA SER A 13 13.87 10.01 15.56
C SER A 13 15.32 9.87 15.07
N GLU A 14 15.98 8.77 15.38
CA GLU A 14 17.34 8.51 14.94
C GLU A 14 17.29 7.73 13.62
N PHE A 15 17.60 8.44 12.54
CA PHE A 15 17.71 7.85 11.20
C PHE A 15 19.18 7.75 10.81
N PHE A 16 19.51 6.74 10.03
CA PHE A 16 20.82 6.50 9.45
C PHE A 16 20.82 6.99 8.01
N MET A 17 21.94 7.57 7.59
CA MET A 17 22.15 7.94 6.21
C MET A 17 22.26 6.67 5.35
N THR A 18 21.75 6.74 4.13
CA THR A 18 21.90 5.70 3.09
C THR A 18 22.66 6.26 1.89
N LEU A 19 22.38 7.53 1.54
CA LEU A 19 23.15 8.29 0.55
C LEU A 19 23.48 9.67 1.13
N PRO A 20 24.69 10.18 0.89
CA PRO A 20 25.77 9.62 0.05
C PRO A 20 26.58 8.46 0.67
N MET A 21 26.55 8.29 1.99
CA MET A 21 27.27 7.25 2.73
C MET A 21 26.34 6.57 3.73
N ASP A 22 26.58 5.30 4.04
CA ASP A 22 25.74 4.46 4.92
C ASP A 22 26.36 4.23 6.32
N THR A 23 27.36 5.03 6.68
CA THR A 23 28.15 4.87 7.91
C THR A 23 27.85 5.92 8.97
N SER A 24 26.92 6.84 8.71
CA SER A 24 26.63 7.99 9.57
C SER A 24 25.14 8.12 9.87
N LEU A 25 24.83 8.89 10.91
CA LEU A 25 23.47 9.35 11.16
C LEU A 25 23.03 10.34 10.08
N ALA A 26 21.73 10.39 9.84
CA ALA A 26 21.09 11.36 8.95
C ALA A 26 21.32 12.79 9.46
N ASN A 27 21.63 13.72 8.57
CA ASN A 27 21.70 15.13 8.92
C ASN A 27 20.33 15.80 8.92
N VAL A 28 19.39 15.30 8.11
CA VAL A 28 18.02 15.80 8.09
C VAL A 28 17.17 15.04 9.10
N ARG A 29 16.82 15.74 10.19
CA ARG A 29 16.04 15.16 11.27
C ARG A 29 14.67 14.72 10.78
N THR A 30 14.29 13.50 11.12
CA THR A 30 12.96 12.93 10.86
C THR A 30 12.45 12.34 12.17
N GLN A 31 11.17 12.52 12.47
CA GLN A 31 10.54 11.91 13.63
C GLN A 31 9.29 11.17 13.17
N VAL A 32 9.13 9.93 13.63
CA VAL A 32 7.96 9.11 13.34
C VAL A 32 7.31 8.76 14.67
N ARG A 33 5.99 8.84 14.73
CA ARG A 33 5.19 8.24 15.80
C ARG A 33 4.15 7.33 15.18
N MET A 34 3.86 6.24 15.87
CA MET A 34 2.85 5.28 15.44
C MET A 34 1.93 4.91 16.59
N THR A 35 0.67 4.68 16.25
CA THR A 35 -0.33 4.14 17.17
C THR A 35 -1.37 3.36 16.35
N TYR A 36 -2.31 2.69 17.01
CA TYR A 36 -3.31 1.89 16.34
C TYR A 36 -4.61 1.81 17.14
N ASP A 37 -5.71 1.54 16.44
CA ASP A 37 -6.98 1.12 17.05
C ASP A 37 -7.39 -0.25 16.52
N SER A 38 -8.64 -0.67 16.74
CA SER A 38 -9.15 -1.95 16.21
C SER A 38 -9.33 -1.99 14.68
N ARG A 39 -9.12 -0.88 13.98
CA ARG A 39 -9.46 -0.70 12.56
C ARG A 39 -8.28 -0.24 11.72
N ASN A 40 -7.41 0.63 12.24
CA ASN A 40 -6.35 1.27 11.50
C ASN A 40 -5.04 1.30 12.28
N ILE A 41 -3.96 1.33 11.49
CA ILE A 41 -2.63 1.78 11.90
C ILE A 41 -2.56 3.27 11.59
N TYR A 42 -2.12 4.06 12.56
CA TYR A 42 -1.92 5.49 12.42
C TYR A 42 -0.43 5.81 12.47
N ILE A 43 0.01 6.67 11.57
CA ILE A 43 1.38 7.17 11.52
C ILE A 43 1.37 8.68 11.35
N ILE A 44 2.22 9.36 12.12
CA ILE A 44 2.56 10.76 11.91
C ILE A 44 4.07 10.88 11.77
N VAL A 45 4.49 11.65 10.77
CA VAL A 45 5.89 11.84 10.42
C VAL A 45 6.18 13.32 10.31
N HIS A 46 7.18 13.79 11.04
CA HIS A 46 7.73 15.13 10.89
C HIS A 46 9.07 15.05 10.16
N CYS A 47 9.12 15.62 8.97
CA CYS A 47 10.32 15.73 8.15
C CYS A 47 10.87 17.17 8.25
N TYR A 48 11.84 17.38 9.14
CA TYR A 48 12.41 18.70 9.38
C TYR A 48 13.36 19.15 8.28
N ASN A 49 13.35 20.45 8.00
CA ASN A 49 14.18 21.10 7.00
C ASN A 49 15.52 21.50 7.60
N LYS A 50 16.61 21.03 6.99
CA LYS A 50 17.96 21.54 7.29
C LYS A 50 18.29 22.82 6.50
N LEU A 51 17.75 22.93 5.29
CA LEU A 51 17.94 24.07 4.39
C LEU A 51 16.60 24.71 4.03
N LYS A 52 16.62 26.04 3.88
CA LYS A 52 15.49 26.81 3.34
C LYS A 52 15.41 26.60 1.83
N GLY A 53 14.19 26.62 1.30
CA GLY A 53 13.93 26.44 -0.13
C GLY A 53 12.67 25.61 -0.38
N PRO A 54 12.18 25.59 -1.63
CA PRO A 54 11.00 24.83 -1.99
C PRO A 54 11.26 23.32 -1.88
N TYR A 55 10.20 22.55 -1.66
CA TYR A 55 10.24 21.10 -1.87
C TYR A 55 10.23 20.81 -3.37
N MET A 56 11.04 19.87 -3.79
CA MET A 56 11.07 19.36 -5.16
C MET A 56 9.99 18.31 -5.30
N VAL A 57 8.94 18.65 -6.06
CA VAL A 57 7.86 17.75 -6.41
C VAL A 57 7.54 17.92 -7.90
N GLU A 58 7.65 16.86 -8.68
CA GLU A 58 7.39 16.91 -10.13
C GLU A 58 5.92 16.65 -10.49
N SER A 59 5.18 16.00 -9.59
CA SER A 59 3.81 15.55 -9.84
C SER A 59 2.98 15.40 -8.56
N LEU A 60 1.69 15.73 -8.66
CA LEU A 60 0.69 15.42 -7.63
C LEU A 60 -0.01 14.08 -7.87
N ARG A 61 0.37 13.36 -8.93
CA ARG A 61 -0.17 12.04 -9.26
C ARG A 61 0.34 11.01 -8.26
N ARG A 62 -0.55 10.10 -7.86
CA ARG A 62 -0.20 8.86 -7.17
C ARG A 62 0.92 8.12 -7.91
N ASP A 63 1.77 7.41 -7.17
CA ASP A 63 2.83 6.57 -7.73
C ASP A 63 3.87 7.38 -8.52
N PHE A 64 4.30 8.49 -7.91
CA PHE A 64 5.31 9.41 -8.44
C PHE A 64 6.70 8.77 -8.58
N ASN A 65 7.65 9.43 -9.26
CA ASN A 65 9.02 8.92 -9.30
C ASN A 65 9.74 9.18 -7.97
N PHE A 66 10.12 8.12 -7.26
CA PHE A 66 10.80 8.23 -5.96
C PHE A 66 12.02 9.17 -5.97
N VAL A 67 12.88 9.11 -6.99
CA VAL A 67 14.18 9.81 -6.99
C VAL A 67 14.01 11.32 -7.22
N LYS A 68 12.92 11.74 -7.83
CA LYS A 68 12.70 13.13 -8.25
C LYS A 68 11.80 13.94 -7.33
N ASN A 69 11.41 13.37 -6.19
CA ASN A 69 10.50 14.00 -5.26
C ASN A 69 11.07 13.97 -3.84
N ASP A 70 10.92 15.06 -3.09
CA ASP A 70 11.01 15.04 -1.63
C ASP A 70 9.90 14.13 -1.10
N ASN A 71 10.24 13.05 -0.42
CA ASN A 71 9.27 12.05 -0.02
C ASN A 71 9.65 11.29 1.24
N PHE A 72 8.64 10.61 1.79
CA PHE A 72 8.77 9.67 2.87
C PHE A 72 7.99 8.40 2.52
N LEU A 73 8.63 7.25 2.70
CA LEU A 73 8.04 5.93 2.53
C LEU A 73 8.14 5.12 3.83
N PHE A 74 7.12 4.31 4.05
CA PHE A 74 6.94 3.36 5.13
C PHE A 74 6.83 1.96 4.53
N PHE A 75 7.76 1.08 4.91
CA PHE A 75 7.82 -0.31 4.46
C PHE A 75 7.42 -1.24 5.60
N ILE A 76 6.62 -2.26 5.28
CA ILE A 76 6.05 -3.19 6.25
C ILE A 76 6.20 -4.63 5.74
N ASP A 77 6.79 -5.50 6.53
CA ASP A 77 6.69 -6.96 6.44
C ASP A 77 5.82 -7.47 7.60
N PRO A 78 4.53 -7.71 7.36
CA PRO A 78 3.63 -8.21 8.37
C PRO A 78 3.51 -9.75 8.35
N PHE A 79 4.48 -10.45 7.74
CA PHE A 79 4.51 -11.90 7.61
C PHE A 79 5.69 -12.57 8.32
N ASP A 80 6.71 -11.78 8.69
CA ASP A 80 7.99 -12.27 9.23
C ASP A 80 8.67 -13.23 8.23
N ALA A 81 8.71 -12.79 6.97
CA ALA A 81 9.25 -13.58 5.85
C ALA A 81 10.40 -12.87 5.13
N ARG A 82 10.51 -11.54 5.28
CA ARG A 82 11.47 -10.65 4.63
C ARG A 82 11.40 -10.67 3.10
N THR A 83 10.33 -11.25 2.54
CA THR A 83 10.11 -11.41 1.09
C THR A 83 8.94 -10.59 0.61
N ASP A 84 7.84 -10.58 1.36
CA ASP A 84 6.56 -10.00 0.97
C ASP A 84 6.15 -8.92 1.97
N GLY A 85 5.48 -7.89 1.47
CA GLY A 85 5.15 -6.74 2.31
C GLY A 85 4.34 -5.67 1.59
N PHE A 86 4.31 -4.49 2.19
CA PHE A 86 3.60 -3.32 1.66
C PHE A 86 4.44 -2.06 1.86
N SER A 87 4.34 -1.14 0.91
CA SER A 87 4.89 0.20 0.98
C SER A 87 3.75 1.21 1.01
N PHE A 88 3.84 2.20 1.87
CA PHE A 88 2.96 3.37 1.92
C PHE A 88 3.79 4.64 2.00
N GLY A 89 3.28 5.77 1.57
CA GLY A 89 4.03 7.01 1.71
C GLY A 89 3.39 8.18 1.00
N ALA A 90 4.10 9.30 1.04
CA ALA A 90 3.71 10.49 0.30
C ALA A 90 4.93 11.32 -0.08
N ASN A 91 4.78 12.12 -1.13
CA ASN A 91 5.68 13.24 -1.35
C ASN A 91 5.30 14.45 -0.49
N ALA A 92 6.20 15.44 -0.42
CA ALA A 92 5.99 16.64 0.37
C ALA A 92 4.78 17.48 -0.06
N ALA A 93 4.15 17.22 -1.23
CA ALA A 93 2.93 17.90 -1.69
C ALA A 93 1.65 17.05 -1.55
N GLY A 94 1.73 15.85 -0.97
CA GLY A 94 0.57 15.00 -0.68
C GLY A 94 0.18 14.01 -1.76
N ALA A 95 0.99 13.84 -2.81
CA ALA A 95 0.79 12.71 -3.72
C ALA A 95 1.07 11.42 -2.96
N GLN A 96 0.10 10.51 -2.98
CA GLN A 96 0.17 9.23 -2.28
C GLN A 96 1.08 8.23 -3.02
N TRP A 97 1.70 7.35 -2.24
CA TRP A 97 2.45 6.20 -2.73
C TRP A 97 1.91 4.97 -2.01
N ASP A 98 1.54 3.93 -2.75
CA ASP A 98 1.37 2.59 -2.19
C ASP A 98 1.81 1.51 -3.17
N GLY A 99 2.12 0.35 -2.61
CA GLY A 99 2.48 -0.80 -3.43
C GLY A 99 2.61 -2.06 -2.60
N SER A 100 2.36 -3.19 -3.25
CA SER A 100 2.70 -4.49 -2.69
C SER A 100 4.19 -4.77 -2.92
N MET A 101 4.83 -5.48 -2.00
CA MET A 101 6.25 -5.79 -2.07
C MET A 101 6.46 -7.29 -2.22
N TYR A 102 7.46 -7.65 -3.01
CA TYR A 102 7.83 -9.04 -3.32
C TYR A 102 9.35 -9.16 -3.57
N GLU A 103 9.86 -10.38 -3.57
CA GLU A 103 11.31 -10.67 -3.70
C GLU A 103 12.18 -9.84 -2.72
N GLY A 104 11.62 -9.49 -1.56
CA GLY A 104 12.28 -8.80 -0.46
C GLY A 104 12.64 -7.33 -0.70
N SER A 105 12.42 -6.76 -1.88
CA SER A 105 12.77 -5.35 -2.16
C SER A 105 12.06 -4.71 -3.35
N LYS A 106 11.36 -5.48 -4.19
CA LYS A 106 10.62 -4.94 -5.32
C LYS A 106 9.27 -4.41 -4.85
N VAL A 107 8.82 -3.32 -5.44
CA VAL A 107 7.53 -2.68 -5.15
C VAL A 107 6.70 -2.66 -6.42
N ASP A 108 5.53 -3.30 -6.39
CA ASP A 108 4.52 -3.23 -7.45
C ASP A 108 3.50 -2.13 -7.14
N LEU A 109 3.57 -1.06 -7.92
CA LEU A 109 2.69 0.13 -7.83
C LEU A 109 1.36 -0.06 -8.55
N ASN A 110 1.11 -1.21 -9.21
CA ASN A 110 -0.22 -1.51 -9.74
C ASN A 110 -1.20 -1.89 -8.62
N TRP A 111 -0.68 -2.24 -7.44
CA TRP A 111 -1.48 -2.49 -6.26
C TRP A 111 -1.91 -1.16 -5.63
N ASP A 112 -3.20 -0.84 -5.74
CA ASP A 112 -3.80 0.35 -5.14
C ASP A 112 -4.84 -0.07 -4.09
N THR A 113 -4.70 0.46 -2.88
CA THR A 113 -5.62 0.22 -1.77
C THR A 113 -6.24 1.51 -1.23
N LYS A 114 -7.33 1.37 -0.49
CA LYS A 114 -7.99 2.52 0.17
C LYS A 114 -7.35 2.80 1.53
N TRP A 115 -6.78 3.98 1.66
CA TRP A 115 -6.25 4.54 2.89
C TRP A 115 -6.29 6.08 2.79
N THR A 116 -6.18 6.77 3.92
CA THR A 116 -6.28 8.24 3.95
C THR A 116 -5.00 8.84 4.47
N SER A 117 -4.59 9.96 3.88
CA SER A 117 -3.48 10.77 4.38
C SER A 117 -3.68 12.25 4.19
N ALA A 118 -2.97 13.03 4.99
CA ALA A 118 -2.88 14.48 4.89
C ALA A 118 -1.42 14.92 4.95
N ILE A 119 -1.13 16.07 4.35
CA ILE A 119 0.15 16.76 4.44
C ILE A 119 -0.09 18.15 4.98
N GLN A 120 0.76 18.57 5.92
CA GLN A 120 0.88 19.94 6.37
C GLN A 120 2.30 20.42 6.13
N GLN A 121 2.48 21.56 5.48
CA GLN A 121 3.78 22.21 5.34
C GLN A 121 3.87 23.38 6.30
N ASP A 122 4.97 23.45 7.05
CA ASP A 122 5.34 24.53 7.95
C ASP A 122 6.66 25.16 7.46
N GLU A 123 7.12 26.23 8.12
CA GLU A 123 8.38 26.90 7.75
C GLU A 123 9.60 25.97 7.90
N ASP A 124 9.63 25.16 8.96
CA ASP A 124 10.77 24.35 9.36
C ASP A 124 10.60 22.86 9.07
N LYS A 125 9.44 22.40 8.59
CA LYS A 125 9.17 20.99 8.31
C LYS A 125 8.00 20.77 7.36
N TRP A 126 7.82 19.54 6.94
CA TRP A 126 6.53 19.05 6.46
C TRP A 126 6.12 17.83 7.28
N THR A 127 4.82 17.68 7.48
CA THR A 127 4.22 16.63 8.28
C THR A 127 3.35 15.76 7.40
N TRP A 128 3.52 14.45 7.50
CA TRP A 128 2.64 13.45 6.89
C TRP A 128 1.89 12.70 7.96
N GLU A 129 0.57 12.65 7.83
CA GLU A 129 -0.31 11.85 8.66
C GLU A 129 -1.04 10.84 7.79
N ALA A 130 -1.10 9.59 8.22
CA ALA A 130 -1.84 8.55 7.52
C ALA A 130 -2.60 7.61 8.45
N ALA A 131 -3.75 7.15 7.98
CA ALA A 131 -4.53 6.08 8.58
C ALA A 131 -4.65 4.93 7.57
N ILE A 132 -4.03 3.80 7.89
CA ILE A 132 -3.95 2.61 7.06
C ILE A 132 -4.88 1.55 7.68
N PRO A 133 -6.01 1.21 7.05
CA PRO A 133 -6.91 0.20 7.60
C PRO A 133 -6.27 -1.19 7.62
N PHE A 134 -6.44 -1.95 8.71
CA PHE A 134 -5.99 -3.35 8.76
C PHE A 134 -6.61 -4.20 7.65
N LYS A 135 -7.83 -3.87 7.20
CA LYS A 135 -8.48 -4.56 6.08
C LYS A 135 -7.83 -4.29 4.71
N SER A 136 -7.00 -3.26 4.60
CA SER A 136 -6.34 -2.86 3.36
C SER A 136 -5.09 -3.68 3.07
N ILE A 137 -4.54 -4.38 4.07
CA ILE A 137 -3.34 -5.20 3.97
C ILE A 137 -3.60 -6.61 4.51
N ARG A 138 -2.80 -7.57 4.05
CA ARG A 138 -2.80 -8.93 4.61
C ARG A 138 -1.67 -9.04 5.62
N TYR A 139 -1.83 -9.89 6.62
CA TYR A 139 -0.82 -10.11 7.65
C TYR A 139 -0.99 -11.49 8.27
N LYS A 140 0.10 -12.04 8.82
CA LYS A 140 0.10 -13.35 9.46
C LYS A 140 -0.61 -13.27 10.80
N LYS A 141 -1.52 -14.22 11.05
CA LYS A 141 -2.29 -14.28 12.30
C LYS A 141 -1.40 -14.75 13.46
N GLY A 142 -1.50 -14.06 14.60
CA GLY A 142 -0.88 -14.50 15.86
C GLY A 142 0.59 -14.14 16.03
N ILE A 143 1.19 -13.39 15.10
CA ILE A 143 2.51 -12.78 15.31
C ILE A 143 2.37 -11.41 15.98
N THR A 144 3.32 -11.10 16.86
CA THR A 144 3.39 -9.82 17.61
C THR A 144 4.55 -8.95 17.16
N GLU A 145 5.27 -9.37 16.12
CA GLU A 145 6.43 -8.67 15.58
C GLU A 145 6.24 -8.50 14.08
N TRP A 146 6.30 -7.26 13.60
CA TRP A 146 6.32 -6.94 12.17
C TRP A 146 7.66 -6.29 11.82
N GLY A 147 8.21 -6.67 10.67
CA GLY A 147 9.33 -5.94 10.10
C GLY A 147 8.85 -4.57 9.62
N ILE A 148 9.50 -3.49 10.04
CA ILE A 148 9.21 -2.16 9.52
C ILE A 148 10.49 -1.40 9.17
N ASN A 149 10.40 -0.51 8.19
CA ASN A 149 11.41 0.51 7.99
C ASN A 149 10.78 1.80 7.43
N PHE A 150 11.48 2.90 7.61
CA PHE A 150 11.10 4.20 7.11
C PHE A 150 12.21 4.71 6.21
N GLY A 151 11.87 5.29 5.07
CA GLY A 151 12.82 5.92 4.17
C GLY A 151 12.44 7.36 3.89
N ARG A 152 13.41 8.28 3.95
CA ARG A 152 13.23 9.67 3.54
C ARG A 152 14.18 10.00 2.40
N ASN A 153 13.66 10.67 1.39
CA ASN A 153 14.45 11.31 0.35
C ASN A 153 14.32 12.82 0.49
N ASP A 154 15.42 13.51 0.80
CA ASP A 154 15.49 14.97 0.92
C ASP A 154 16.38 15.53 -0.20
N LEU A 155 15.75 16.11 -1.22
CA LEU A 155 16.44 16.60 -2.41
C LEU A 155 17.14 17.93 -2.17
N LYS A 156 16.69 18.72 -1.18
CA LYS A 156 17.38 19.96 -0.81
C LYS A 156 18.79 19.71 -0.31
N THR A 157 18.99 18.64 0.46
CA THR A 157 20.29 18.23 0.99
C THR A 157 20.96 17.13 0.17
N THR A 158 20.29 16.60 -0.85
CA THR A 158 20.72 15.40 -1.59
C THR A 158 21.00 14.22 -0.64
N GLU A 159 20.15 14.06 0.37
CA GLU A 159 20.30 13.04 1.40
C GLU A 159 19.17 12.02 1.30
N LYS A 160 19.55 10.74 1.34
CA LYS A 160 18.61 9.64 1.57
C LYS A 160 18.91 9.02 2.92
N SER A 161 17.89 8.80 3.73
CA SER A 161 18.03 8.21 5.05
C SER A 161 16.97 7.15 5.33
N ALA A 162 17.26 6.28 6.29
CA ALA A 162 16.37 5.22 6.74
C ALA A 162 16.39 5.09 8.27
N TRP A 163 15.30 4.64 8.88
CA TRP A 163 15.27 4.43 10.34
C TRP A 163 16.11 3.23 10.77
N ALA A 164 15.87 2.06 10.18
CA ALA A 164 16.76 0.92 10.32
C ALA A 164 17.88 1.02 9.26
N PRO A 165 19.16 0.85 9.64
CA PRO A 165 20.28 0.98 8.69
C PRO A 165 20.13 0.04 7.50
N VAL A 166 20.24 0.60 6.28
CA VAL A 166 20.26 -0.18 5.03
C VAL A 166 21.59 0.07 4.33
N PRO A 167 22.39 -0.97 4.02
CA PRO A 167 23.63 -0.76 3.28
C PRO A 167 23.36 -0.15 1.91
N ARG A 168 24.24 0.75 1.48
CA ARG A 168 24.05 1.57 0.27
C ARG A 168 23.82 0.77 -1.01
N GLN A 169 24.33 -0.46 -1.08
CA GLN A 169 24.17 -1.36 -2.22
C GLN A 169 22.74 -1.92 -2.38
N PHE A 170 21.91 -1.83 -1.33
CA PHE A 170 20.54 -2.32 -1.34
C PHE A 170 19.53 -1.17 -1.51
N PRO A 171 18.37 -1.42 -2.14
CA PRO A 171 17.25 -0.50 -2.08
C PRO A 171 16.84 -0.27 -0.63
N THR A 172 16.45 0.95 -0.28
CA THR A 172 15.92 1.27 1.07
C THR A 172 14.64 0.50 1.40
N ALA A 173 13.95 -0.02 0.38
CA ALA A 173 12.80 -0.92 0.50
C ALA A 173 13.20 -2.38 0.83
N ALA A 174 14.48 -2.70 1.03
CA ALA A 174 14.92 -4.05 1.31
C ALA A 174 14.41 -4.54 2.69
N LEU A 175 13.45 -5.45 2.67
CA LEU A 175 12.79 -6.01 3.85
C LEU A 175 13.76 -6.80 4.76
N ALA A 176 14.86 -7.30 4.20
CA ALA A 176 15.94 -7.96 4.94
C ALA A 176 16.63 -7.05 5.98
N TYR A 177 16.50 -5.73 5.84
CA TYR A 177 17.10 -4.71 6.71
C TYR A 177 16.05 -3.90 7.49
N THR A 178 14.88 -4.49 7.70
CA THR A 178 13.85 -3.90 8.56
C THR A 178 14.27 -3.93 10.03
N GLY A 179 13.84 -2.93 10.79
CA GLY A 179 13.76 -3.05 12.24
C GLY A 179 12.47 -3.75 12.64
N THR A 180 12.24 -3.91 13.93
CA THR A 180 11.08 -4.64 14.45
C THR A 180 10.10 -3.69 15.12
N LEU A 181 8.84 -3.70 14.67
CA LEU A 181 7.71 -3.19 15.41
C LEU A 181 7.17 -4.31 16.29
N VAL A 182 7.16 -4.08 17.60
CA VAL A 182 6.59 -5.01 18.59
C VAL A 182 5.24 -4.47 19.00
N TRP A 183 4.20 -5.30 18.88
CA TRP A 183 2.85 -4.93 19.26
C TRP A 183 2.64 -5.13 20.77
N ASP A 184 2.00 -4.16 21.44
CA ASP A 184 1.55 -4.33 22.84
C ASP A 184 0.56 -5.50 23.00
N SER A 185 -0.24 -5.72 21.96
CA SER A 185 -1.17 -6.83 21.81
C SER A 185 -1.22 -7.25 20.35
N ALA A 186 -1.27 -8.54 20.06
CA ALA A 186 -1.36 -9.03 18.68
C ALA A 186 -2.40 -8.24 17.87
N PRO A 187 -2.08 -7.84 16.61
CA PRO A 187 -2.96 -7.02 15.81
C PRO A 187 -4.33 -7.71 15.65
N PRO A 188 -5.41 -6.93 15.44
CA PRO A 188 -6.77 -7.47 15.32
C PRO A 188 -6.82 -8.65 14.35
N ALA A 189 -7.68 -9.64 14.58
CA ALA A 189 -7.78 -10.74 13.63
C ALA A 189 -8.23 -10.20 12.25
N ALA A 190 -7.49 -10.54 11.20
CA ALA A 190 -7.87 -10.22 9.83
C ALA A 190 -9.28 -10.77 9.56
N LYS A 191 -10.24 -9.87 9.31
CA LYS A 191 -11.61 -10.26 8.98
C LYS A 191 -11.65 -10.67 7.50
N SER A 192 -12.35 -11.76 7.20
CA SER A 192 -12.64 -12.17 5.82
C SER A 192 -13.29 -11.00 5.08
N ASN A 193 -12.69 -10.61 3.96
CA ASN A 193 -13.24 -9.58 3.08
C ASN A 193 -14.26 -10.24 2.14
N ILE A 194 -15.51 -9.77 2.18
CA ILE A 194 -16.58 -10.23 1.28
C ILE A 194 -16.98 -9.03 0.42
N SER A 195 -16.76 -9.12 -0.88
CA SER A 195 -17.19 -8.13 -1.86
C SER A 195 -18.32 -8.71 -2.70
N LEU A 196 -19.43 -7.96 -2.81
CA LEU A 196 -20.57 -8.29 -3.66
C LEU A 196 -20.71 -7.21 -4.72
N ILE A 197 -20.66 -7.60 -5.99
CA ILE A 197 -20.66 -6.71 -7.15
C ILE A 197 -21.85 -7.10 -8.04
N PRO A 198 -23.04 -6.54 -7.80
CA PRO A 198 -24.19 -6.77 -8.68
C PRO A 198 -24.04 -5.99 -9.98
N TYR A 199 -24.46 -6.57 -11.11
CA TYR A 199 -24.53 -5.88 -12.40
C TYR A 199 -25.82 -6.16 -13.15
N THR A 200 -26.21 -5.21 -13.99
CA THR A 200 -27.37 -5.31 -14.87
C THR A 200 -26.96 -4.94 -16.29
N LEU A 201 -27.29 -5.77 -17.26
CA LEU A 201 -26.98 -5.55 -18.67
C LEU A 201 -28.29 -5.41 -19.47
N GLY A 202 -28.44 -4.33 -20.23
CA GLY A 202 -29.55 -4.16 -21.18
C GLY A 202 -29.00 -4.13 -22.61
N SER A 203 -29.56 -4.93 -23.51
CA SER A 203 -29.22 -4.87 -24.94
C SER A 203 -30.45 -4.63 -25.80
N VAL A 204 -30.26 -3.80 -26.82
CA VAL A 204 -31.29 -3.46 -27.80
C VAL A 204 -30.76 -3.85 -29.17
N THR A 205 -31.40 -4.82 -29.82
CA THR A 205 -31.02 -5.27 -31.16
C THR A 205 -32.09 -4.86 -32.16
N SER A 206 -31.73 -4.07 -33.16
CA SER A 206 -32.63 -3.65 -34.22
C SER A 206 -32.12 -4.13 -35.57
N ASP A 207 -32.78 -5.14 -36.14
CA ASP A 207 -32.52 -5.60 -37.50
C ASP A 207 -33.42 -4.83 -38.48
N ARG A 208 -32.90 -3.69 -38.95
CA ARG A 208 -33.59 -2.81 -39.91
C ARG A 208 -33.59 -3.33 -41.35
N VAL A 209 -32.76 -4.33 -41.66
CA VAL A 209 -32.65 -4.90 -43.00
C VAL A 209 -33.76 -5.94 -43.23
N ASN A 210 -34.05 -6.77 -42.21
CA ASN A 210 -35.11 -7.77 -42.28
C ASN A 210 -36.45 -7.33 -41.66
N ASN A 211 -36.58 -6.04 -41.32
CA ASN A 211 -37.77 -5.44 -40.68
C ASN A 211 -38.28 -6.22 -39.45
N LYS A 212 -37.35 -6.74 -38.62
CA LYS A 212 -37.71 -7.47 -37.41
C LYS A 212 -38.05 -6.50 -36.27
N PRO A 213 -38.97 -6.88 -35.36
CA PRO A 213 -39.22 -6.12 -34.15
C PRO A 213 -37.92 -5.90 -33.36
N THR A 214 -37.77 -4.72 -32.77
CA THR A 214 -36.65 -4.42 -31.88
C THR A 214 -36.67 -5.37 -30.69
N ASP A 215 -35.59 -6.12 -30.50
CA ASP A 215 -35.43 -7.07 -29.40
C ASP A 215 -34.78 -6.36 -28.20
N TYR A 216 -35.36 -6.53 -27.03
CA TYR A 216 -34.90 -5.96 -25.77
C TYR A 216 -34.56 -7.10 -24.81
N LYS A 217 -33.28 -7.24 -24.48
CA LYS A 217 -32.83 -8.22 -23.49
C LYS A 217 -32.32 -7.52 -22.25
N TRP A 218 -32.72 -8.04 -21.09
CA TRP A 218 -32.25 -7.58 -19.79
C TRP A 218 -31.69 -8.78 -19.04
N ASN A 219 -30.43 -8.68 -18.61
CA ASN A 219 -29.75 -9.67 -17.81
C ASN A 219 -29.33 -9.07 -16.47
N ILE A 220 -29.51 -9.82 -15.40
CA ILE A 220 -29.00 -9.48 -14.07
C ILE A 220 -27.98 -10.54 -13.70
N GLY A 221 -26.80 -10.12 -13.28
CA GLY A 221 -25.77 -11.00 -12.78
C GLY A 221 -25.08 -10.39 -11.56
N GLY A 222 -24.13 -11.13 -11.01
CA GLY A 222 -23.34 -10.60 -9.91
C GLY A 222 -22.13 -11.45 -9.62
N ASP A 223 -21.08 -10.80 -9.16
CA ASP A 223 -19.87 -11.42 -8.70
C ASP A 223 -19.77 -11.31 -7.18
N ALA A 224 -19.34 -12.39 -6.53
CA ALA A 224 -18.98 -12.41 -5.13
C ALA A 224 -17.51 -12.83 -5.01
N LYS A 225 -16.72 -12.01 -4.30
CA LYS A 225 -15.33 -12.33 -3.96
C LYS A 225 -15.22 -12.49 -2.46
N ILE A 226 -14.76 -13.66 -2.02
CA ILE A 226 -14.70 -14.03 -0.60
C ILE A 226 -13.27 -14.42 -0.26
N ALA A 227 -12.63 -13.68 0.65
CA ALA A 227 -11.34 -14.07 1.22
C ALA A 227 -11.55 -15.12 2.31
N VAL A 228 -11.24 -16.38 1.99
CA VAL A 228 -11.39 -17.53 2.89
C VAL A 228 -10.30 -17.54 3.95
N THR A 229 -9.06 -17.26 3.55
CA THR A 229 -7.90 -17.05 4.45
C THR A 229 -7.08 -15.84 3.98
N SER A 230 -5.98 -15.51 4.67
CA SER A 230 -5.03 -14.49 4.20
C SER A 230 -4.37 -14.84 2.86
N SER A 231 -4.39 -16.11 2.45
CA SER A 231 -3.78 -16.61 1.20
C SER A 231 -4.78 -17.15 0.18
N LEU A 232 -6.04 -17.43 0.55
CA LEU A 232 -7.03 -18.07 -0.30
C LEU A 232 -8.23 -17.17 -0.59
N ASN A 233 -8.52 -16.96 -1.89
CA ASN A 233 -9.71 -16.25 -2.37
C ASN A 233 -10.65 -17.22 -3.10
N LEU A 234 -11.96 -17.03 -2.92
CA LEU A 234 -13.02 -17.71 -3.65
C LEU A 234 -13.78 -16.67 -4.48
N ASP A 235 -13.75 -16.84 -5.80
CA ASP A 235 -14.51 -16.02 -6.75
C ASP A 235 -15.74 -16.82 -7.24
N LEU A 236 -16.92 -16.24 -7.09
CA LEU A 236 -18.19 -16.82 -7.52
C LEU A 236 -18.89 -15.84 -8.47
N THR A 237 -19.31 -16.31 -9.64
CA THR A 237 -20.06 -15.50 -10.61
C THR A 237 -21.42 -16.14 -10.86
N VAL A 238 -22.48 -15.33 -10.75
CA VAL A 238 -23.86 -15.73 -11.09
C VAL A 238 -24.26 -15.03 -12.38
N ASN A 239 -24.69 -15.82 -13.37
CA ASN A 239 -25.13 -15.37 -14.69
C ASN A 239 -24.06 -14.59 -15.50
N PRO A 240 -22.89 -15.21 -15.78
CA PRO A 240 -21.78 -14.57 -16.52
C PRO A 240 -22.20 -14.07 -17.90
N ASP A 241 -21.77 -12.85 -18.25
CA ASP A 241 -21.96 -12.29 -19.59
C ASP A 241 -20.94 -12.90 -20.58
N PHE A 242 -21.34 -13.96 -21.27
CA PHE A 242 -20.54 -14.59 -22.33
C PHE A 242 -20.63 -13.88 -23.69
N SER A 243 -21.15 -12.64 -23.77
CA SER A 243 -21.35 -11.96 -25.07
C SER A 243 -20.07 -11.41 -25.72
N GLN A 244 -18.89 -11.55 -25.10
CA GLN A 244 -17.58 -11.25 -25.71
C GLN A 244 -16.62 -12.44 -25.72
N VAL A 245 -17.12 -13.65 -25.98
CA VAL A 245 -16.23 -14.74 -26.39
C VAL A 245 -16.41 -14.93 -27.89
N ASP A 246 -15.43 -14.51 -28.69
CA ASP A 246 -15.28 -15.03 -30.04
C ASP A 246 -15.28 -16.56 -29.92
N VAL A 247 -16.24 -17.19 -30.58
CA VAL A 247 -16.49 -18.62 -30.50
C VAL A 247 -15.28 -19.35 -31.09
N ASP A 248 -14.34 -19.75 -30.22
CA ASP A 248 -13.54 -20.93 -30.47
C ASP A 248 -13.65 -21.82 -29.22
N GLN A 249 -14.35 -22.94 -29.41
CA GLN A 249 -14.77 -23.84 -28.35
C GLN A 249 -13.57 -24.38 -27.56
N ARG A 250 -13.45 -24.00 -26.28
CA ARG A 250 -12.85 -24.87 -25.26
C ARG A 250 -13.74 -24.83 -24.01
N PRO A 251 -14.13 -25.98 -23.44
CA PRO A 251 -15.02 -26.00 -22.30
C PRO A 251 -14.35 -25.41 -21.06
N ALA A 252 -15.19 -24.82 -20.20
CA ALA A 252 -14.86 -24.14 -18.95
C ALA A 252 -13.77 -24.85 -18.14
N GLN A 253 -12.67 -24.15 -17.90
CA GLN A 253 -11.63 -24.55 -16.96
C GLN A 253 -12.00 -23.96 -15.59
N ALA A 254 -12.43 -24.80 -14.66
CA ALA A 254 -12.32 -24.47 -13.25
C ALA A 254 -10.82 -24.36 -12.93
N VAL A 255 -10.31 -23.15 -12.72
CA VAL A 255 -8.95 -22.96 -12.22
C VAL A 255 -9.02 -23.04 -10.70
N VAL A 256 -8.79 -24.24 -10.19
CA VAL A 256 -8.38 -24.46 -8.81
C VAL A 256 -6.86 -24.35 -8.82
N ASP A 257 -6.32 -23.20 -8.42
CA ASP A 257 -4.89 -23.10 -8.15
C ASP A 257 -4.62 -23.81 -6.82
N ASP A 258 -4.34 -25.12 -6.93
CA ASP A 258 -3.79 -25.93 -5.86
C ASP A 258 -2.26 -25.74 -5.86
N LEU A 259 -1.77 -24.85 -5.01
CA LEU A 259 -0.34 -24.78 -4.68
C LEU A 259 -0.10 -25.48 -3.34
N ALA A 260 -0.06 -26.80 -3.41
CA ALA A 260 0.64 -27.65 -2.46
C ALA A 260 1.71 -28.45 -3.19
N ARG A 261 2.99 -28.05 -3.06
CA ARG A 261 4.14 -28.98 -2.99
C ARG A 261 5.45 -28.27 -2.60
N LEU A 262 5.96 -28.74 -1.45
CA LEU A 262 7.32 -28.68 -0.89
C LEU A 262 7.84 -27.34 -0.39
#